data_AF-A0A3S0JNL7-F1
#
_entry.id   AF-A0A3S0JNL7-F1
#
_cell.length_a   1.000
_cell.length_b   1.000
_cell.length_c   1.000
_cell.angle_alpha   90.00
_cell.angle_beta   90.00
_cell.angle_gamma   90.00
#
_symmetry.space_group_name_H-M   'P 1'
#
loop_
_entity.id
_entity.type
_entity.pdbx_description
1 polymer ?
#
loop_
_entity_poly.entity_id
_entity_poly.type
_entity_poly.pdbx_seq_one_letter_code
_entity_poly.pdbx_strand_id
1 'polypeptide(L)'
;MPHKWVTCVLTLLAFSGLAAPASALEMMVWDSQLQTKLAYGESENGVLRGQVVRGVADDVIILFSKSDLERGRAQFAPLRARYEGEIRGGQIMIKVPGGLQTLEQFLMPYRLKLSLTETSGGR
;
A
#
# COMPACT_ATOMS: atom_id res chain seq x y z
N MET A 1 -43.97 30.84 -39.70
CA MET A 1 -44.95 30.17 -38.81
C MET A 1 -44.60 28.69 -38.71
N PRO A 2 -44.77 28.05 -37.54
CA PRO A 2 -43.74 27.21 -36.93
C PRO A 2 -44.17 25.76 -36.76
N HIS A 3 -43.26 24.78 -36.87
CA HIS A 3 -43.44 23.47 -36.25
C HIS A 3 -42.23 23.15 -35.38
N LYS A 4 -42.41 23.37 -34.07
CA LYS A 4 -41.54 22.96 -32.98
C LYS A 4 -41.81 21.47 -32.74
N TRP A 5 -40.79 20.62 -32.80
CA TRP A 5 -40.91 19.23 -32.34
C TRP A 5 -39.79 18.91 -31.36
N VAL A 6 -40.23 18.73 -30.11
CA VAL A 6 -39.81 17.65 -29.20
C VAL A 6 -38.38 17.72 -28.65
N THR A 7 -38.28 18.47 -27.54
CA THR A 7 -37.69 18.05 -26.26
C THR A 7 -37.45 16.54 -26.12
N CYS A 8 -36.21 16.12 -25.86
CA CYS A 8 -35.88 15.15 -24.79
C CYS A 8 -34.37 14.93 -24.67
N VAL A 9 -33.79 15.58 -23.66
CA VAL A 9 -32.85 14.99 -22.69
C VAL A 9 -31.89 13.94 -23.26
N LEU A 10 -30.72 14.38 -23.73
CA LEU A 10 -29.52 13.55 -23.76
C LEU A 10 -28.58 13.99 -22.63
N THR A 11 -29.12 13.96 -21.40
CA THR A 11 -28.36 14.14 -20.16
C THR A 11 -28.36 12.77 -19.47
N LEU A 12 -27.19 12.36 -18.96
CA LEU A 12 -26.87 11.06 -18.34
C LEU A 12 -26.55 9.92 -19.32
N LEU A 13 -25.26 9.77 -19.60
CA LEU A 13 -24.56 8.61 -19.03
C LEU A 13 -23.12 9.02 -18.69
N ALA A 14 -23.01 9.78 -17.62
CA ALA A 14 -21.79 9.85 -16.82
C ALA A 14 -21.56 8.47 -16.19
N PHE A 15 -21.12 7.50 -16.98
CA PHE A 15 -20.37 6.38 -16.43
C PHE A 15 -18.95 6.88 -16.22
N SER A 16 -18.81 7.72 -15.19
CA SER A 16 -17.56 7.86 -14.47
C SER A 16 -17.23 6.46 -13.97
N GLY A 17 -16.56 5.68 -14.81
CA GLY A 17 -15.65 4.66 -14.34
C GLY A 17 -14.65 5.40 -13.48
N LEU A 18 -14.99 5.57 -12.20
CA LEU A 18 -14.01 5.58 -11.14
C LEU A 18 -13.30 4.24 -11.28
N ALA A 19 -12.35 4.18 -12.21
CA ALA A 19 -11.15 3.44 -11.96
C ALA A 19 -10.62 4.07 -10.67
N ALA A 20 -10.97 3.48 -9.52
CA ALA A 20 -10.16 3.63 -8.32
C ALA A 20 -8.72 3.49 -8.83
N PRO A 21 -7.80 4.42 -8.48
CA PRO A 21 -6.44 4.36 -8.98
C PRO A 21 -5.89 2.97 -8.65
N ALA A 22 -5.86 2.11 -9.66
CA ALA A 22 -5.63 0.69 -9.51
C ALA A 22 -4.12 0.49 -9.40
N SER A 23 -3.52 0.97 -8.31
CA SER A 23 -2.08 1.02 -8.17
C SER A 23 -1.61 0.72 -6.76
N ALA A 24 -2.26 -0.24 -6.08
CA ALA A 24 -1.89 -0.60 -4.71
C ALA A 24 -1.12 -1.93 -4.65
N LEU A 25 0.18 -1.82 -4.38
CA LEU A 25 0.91 -2.74 -3.53
C LEU A 25 0.44 -2.48 -2.10
N GLU A 26 -0.22 -3.45 -1.50
CA GLU A 26 -0.60 -3.37 -0.09
C GLU A 26 0.53 -3.93 0.76
N MET A 27 0.74 -3.30 1.91
CA MET A 27 1.67 -3.73 2.94
C MET A 27 0.91 -3.86 4.25
N MET A 28 1.12 -4.98 4.94
CA MET A 28 0.69 -5.16 6.32
C MET A 28 1.86 -5.60 7.16
N VAL A 29 1.99 -5.05 8.35
CA VAL A 29 2.99 -5.48 9.33
C VAL A 29 2.26 -5.99 10.56
N TRP A 30 2.65 -7.18 10.99
CA TRP A 30 2.07 -7.90 12.12
C TRP A 30 3.17 -8.21 13.11
N ASP A 31 2.80 -8.43 14.38
CA ASP A 31 3.75 -9.01 15.33
C ASP A 31 4.20 -10.41 14.88
N SER A 32 5.27 -10.91 15.50
CA SER A 32 5.86 -12.21 15.19
C SER A 32 4.88 -13.39 15.27
N GLN A 33 3.81 -13.27 16.06
CA GLN A 33 2.76 -14.29 16.24
C GLN A 33 1.51 -14.05 15.39
N LEU A 34 1.50 -13.03 14.52
CA LEU A 34 0.37 -12.69 13.63
C LEU A 34 -0.95 -12.43 14.38
N GLN A 35 -0.88 -11.90 15.61
CA GLN A 35 -2.05 -11.62 16.45
C GLN A 35 -2.53 -10.16 16.31
N THR A 36 -1.59 -9.23 16.17
CA THR A 36 -1.78 -7.80 16.22
C THR A 36 -1.19 -7.15 14.97
N LYS A 37 -2.00 -6.35 14.28
CA LYS A 37 -1.55 -5.55 13.14
C LYS A 37 -0.87 -4.28 13.66
N LEU A 38 0.41 -4.14 13.35
CA LEU A 38 1.29 -3.05 13.81
C LEU A 38 1.46 -1.95 12.76
N ALA A 39 1.32 -2.27 11.47
CA ALA A 39 1.31 -1.27 10.42
C ALA A 39 0.47 -1.71 9.22
N TYR A 40 0.09 -0.73 8.43
CA TYR A 40 -0.63 -0.90 7.18
C TYR A 40 -0.19 0.17 6.20
N GLY A 41 -0.12 -0.15 4.91
CA GLY A 41 -0.01 0.86 3.88
C GLY A 41 -0.41 0.33 2.51
N GLU A 42 -0.66 1.24 1.60
CA GLU A 42 -0.99 0.96 0.21
C GLU A 42 -0.16 1.86 -0.68
N SER A 43 0.31 1.33 -1.80
CA SER A 43 0.96 2.17 -2.78
C SER A 43 -0.07 2.91 -3.59
N GLU A 44 0.26 4.13 -3.95
CA GLU A 44 -0.44 4.87 -4.99
C GLU A 44 0.56 5.85 -5.59
N ASN A 45 0.59 5.98 -6.92
CA ASN A 45 1.42 6.96 -7.61
C ASN A 45 2.92 6.92 -7.22
N GLY A 46 3.47 5.71 -7.01
CA GLY A 46 4.88 5.53 -6.64
C GLY A 46 5.20 5.82 -5.16
N VAL A 47 4.20 5.96 -4.31
CA VAL A 47 4.36 6.19 -2.86
C VAL A 47 3.58 5.14 -2.08
N LEU A 48 4.24 4.39 -1.22
CA LEU A 48 3.62 3.52 -0.22
C LEU A 48 3.22 4.38 0.98
N ARG A 49 1.93 4.68 1.10
CA ARG A 49 1.35 5.52 2.16
C ARG A 49 0.68 4.64 3.20
N GLY A 50 0.89 4.94 4.48
CA GLY A 50 0.38 4.06 5.52
C GLY A 50 0.42 4.64 6.92
N GLN A 51 0.06 3.79 7.88
CA GLN A 51 0.09 4.05 9.30
C GLN A 51 0.89 2.97 10.02
N VAL A 52 1.60 3.37 11.07
CA VAL A 52 2.33 2.47 11.97
C VAL A 52 1.97 2.79 13.42
N VAL A 53 1.79 1.77 14.24
CA VAL A 53 1.51 1.91 15.67
C VAL A 53 2.76 2.40 16.37
N ARG A 54 2.62 3.50 17.11
CA ARG A 54 3.74 4.14 17.82
C ARG A 54 4.22 3.31 19.01
N GLY A 55 5.52 3.39 19.30
CA GLY A 55 6.11 2.88 20.55
C GLY A 55 6.30 1.36 20.59
N VAL A 56 6.13 0.69 19.45
CA VAL A 56 6.34 -0.75 19.32
C VAL A 56 7.80 -1.02 18.94
N ALA A 57 8.44 -1.92 19.66
CA ALA A 57 9.74 -2.45 19.29
C ALA A 57 9.69 -3.97 19.46
N ASP A 58 9.54 -4.69 18.35
CA ASP A 58 9.37 -6.14 18.34
C ASP A 58 9.79 -6.73 16.99
N ASP A 59 10.02 -8.05 16.95
CA ASP A 59 10.14 -8.79 15.70
C ASP A 59 8.78 -8.82 14.99
N VAL A 60 8.78 -8.62 13.68
CA VAL A 60 7.56 -8.49 12.89
C VAL A 60 7.54 -9.35 11.65
N ILE A 61 6.33 -9.67 11.20
CA ILE A 61 6.07 -10.25 9.89
C ILE A 61 5.49 -9.18 8.97
N ILE A 62 6.14 -8.99 7.83
CA ILE A 62 5.77 -8.00 6.83
C ILE A 62 5.20 -8.75 5.63
N LEU A 63 3.95 -8.44 5.30
CA LEU A 63 3.21 -9.04 4.22
C LEU A 63 3.01 -8.02 3.11
N PHE A 64 3.29 -8.45 1.88
CA PHE A 64 3.03 -7.67 0.68
C PHE A 64 1.99 -8.38 -0.18
N SER A 65 0.93 -7.67 -0.54
CA SER A 65 -0.10 -8.12 -1.48
C SER A 65 -0.06 -7.26 -2.73
N LYS A 66 -0.07 -7.90 -3.89
CA LYS A 66 -0.08 -7.23 -5.20
C LYS A 66 -1.50 -7.27 -5.72
N SER A 67 -2.07 -6.11 -6.06
CA SER A 67 -3.30 -6.05 -6.84
C SER A 67 -3.15 -6.79 -8.17
N ASP A 68 -4.27 -7.21 -8.77
CA ASP A 68 -4.27 -7.93 -10.06
C ASP A 68 -3.61 -7.13 -11.19
N LEU A 69 -3.70 -5.79 -11.16
CA LEU A 69 -3.01 -4.92 -12.11
C LEU A 69 -1.48 -4.99 -11.97
N GLU A 70 -0.98 -5.11 -10.73
CA GLU A 70 0.44 -5.16 -10.40
C GLU A 70 1.05 -6.55 -10.58
N ARG A 71 0.23 -7.60 -10.48
CA ARG A 71 0.65 -8.99 -10.72
C ARG A 71 1.15 -9.20 -12.16
N GLY A 72 0.62 -8.43 -13.12
CA GLY A 72 1.05 -8.42 -14.51
C GLY A 72 2.27 -7.53 -14.81
N ARG A 73 2.69 -6.67 -13.87
CA ARG A 73 3.83 -5.77 -14.04
C ARG A 73 5.10 -6.42 -13.52
N ALA A 74 6.11 -6.52 -14.37
CA ALA A 74 7.44 -7.05 -14.00
C ALA A 74 8.12 -6.24 -12.89
N GLN A 75 7.64 -5.02 -12.58
CA GLN A 75 8.23 -4.13 -11.59
C GLN A 75 8.31 -4.73 -10.17
N PHE A 76 7.34 -5.58 -9.79
CA PHE A 76 7.33 -6.26 -8.49
C PHE A 76 7.70 -7.74 -8.58
N ALA A 77 8.24 -8.22 -9.70
CA ALA A 77 8.57 -9.63 -9.90
C ALA A 77 9.43 -10.25 -8.78
N PRO A 78 10.49 -9.58 -8.24
CA PRO A 78 11.29 -10.16 -7.16
C PRO A 78 10.67 -10.00 -5.76
N LEU A 79 9.54 -9.29 -5.63
CA LEU A 79 8.90 -9.06 -4.33
C LEU A 79 8.17 -10.32 -3.86
N ARG A 80 8.58 -10.85 -2.71
CA ARG A 80 7.94 -11.97 -2.02
C ARG A 80 6.68 -11.49 -1.28
N ALA A 81 5.76 -12.40 -1.04
CA ALA A 81 4.54 -12.08 -0.29
C ALA A 81 4.80 -11.88 1.21
N ARG A 82 5.89 -12.45 1.75
CA ARG A 82 6.21 -12.45 3.18
C ARG A 82 7.69 -12.19 3.41
N TYR A 83 7.97 -11.35 4.40
CA TYR A 83 9.29 -11.07 4.94
C TYR A 83 9.23 -11.07 6.47
N GLU A 84 10.36 -11.39 7.09
CA GLU A 84 10.58 -11.13 8.50
C GLU A 84 11.28 -9.79 8.66
N GLY A 85 11.11 -9.19 9.83
CA GLY A 85 11.64 -7.87 10.09
C GLY A 85 11.61 -7.55 11.58
N GLU A 86 11.85 -6.29 11.89
CA GLU A 86 11.68 -5.75 13.23
C GLU A 86 11.27 -4.28 13.14
N ILE A 87 10.56 -3.79 14.14
CA ILE A 87 10.32 -2.35 14.31
C ILE A 87 11.32 -1.83 15.34
N ARG A 88 12.10 -0.82 14.98
CA ARG A 88 13.05 -0.16 15.88
C ARG A 88 13.00 1.35 15.69
N GLY A 89 12.81 2.09 16.79
CA GLY A 89 12.77 3.55 16.76
C GLY A 89 11.71 4.12 15.81
N GLY A 90 10.56 3.46 15.69
CA GLY A 90 9.47 3.87 14.78
C GLY A 90 9.72 3.52 13.30
N GLN A 91 10.85 2.88 12.98
CA GLN A 91 11.16 2.44 11.62
C GLN A 91 10.93 0.94 11.47
N ILE A 92 10.36 0.55 10.34
CA ILE A 92 10.18 -0.85 9.96
C ILE A 92 11.45 -1.29 9.24
N MET A 93 12.09 -2.35 9.73
CA MET A 93 13.26 -2.98 9.13
C MET A 93 12.87 -4.34 8.56
N ILE A 94 13.40 -4.69 7.39
CA ILE A 94 13.22 -5.98 6.72
C ILE A 94 14.51 -6.78 6.79
N LYS A 95 14.39 -8.07 7.12
CA LYS A 95 15.46 -9.07 7.00
C LYS A 95 15.51 -9.55 5.54
N VAL A 96 16.60 -9.24 4.85
CA VAL A 96 16.89 -9.72 3.48
C VAL A 96 18.21 -10.51 3.44
N PRO A 97 18.46 -11.30 2.39
CA PRO A 97 19.78 -11.87 2.17
C PRO A 97 20.82 -10.73 2.08
N GLY A 98 21.69 -10.62 3.09
CA GLY A 98 22.62 -9.49 3.25
C GLY A 98 22.42 -8.64 4.51
N GLY A 99 21.38 -8.90 5.30
CA GLY A 99 21.17 -8.29 6.62
C GLY A 99 19.84 -7.56 6.77
N LEU A 100 19.79 -6.68 7.76
CA LEU A 100 18.64 -5.81 8.02
C LEU A 100 18.76 -4.52 7.19
N GLN A 101 17.67 -4.16 6.52
CA GLN A 101 17.57 -2.90 5.77
C GLN A 101 16.29 -2.17 6.18
N THR A 102 16.28 -0.84 6.09
CA THR A 102 15.02 -0.11 6.34
C THR A 102 14.01 -0.41 5.24
N LEU A 103 12.72 -0.37 5.57
CA LEU A 103 11.65 -0.55 4.60
C LEU A 103 11.79 0.45 3.44
N GLU A 104 12.20 1.68 3.73
CA GLU A 104 12.45 2.68 2.69
C GLU A 104 13.53 2.24 1.70
N GLN A 105 14.69 1.76 2.18
CA GLN A 105 15.77 1.24 1.33
C GLN A 105 15.32 0.03 0.51
N PHE A 106 14.57 -0.88 1.13
CA PHE A 106 14.03 -2.06 0.47
C PHE A 106 13.07 -1.72 -0.68
N LEU A 107 12.33 -0.61 -0.56
CA LEU A 107 11.35 -0.16 -1.55
C LEU A 107 11.96 0.62 -2.74
N MET A 108 13.19 1.14 -2.61
CA MET A 108 13.89 1.88 -3.66
C MET A 108 13.99 1.16 -5.02
N PRO A 109 14.38 -0.13 -5.12
CA PRO A 109 14.46 -0.82 -6.42
C PRO A 109 13.09 -0.95 -7.11
N TYR A 110 12.00 -0.88 -6.34
CA TYR A 110 10.63 -0.88 -6.83
C TYR A 110 10.10 0.53 -7.17
N ARG A 111 10.96 1.56 -7.09
CA ARG A 111 10.61 2.96 -7.31
C ARG A 111 9.48 3.46 -6.39
N LEU A 112 9.36 2.86 -5.21
CA LEU A 112 8.38 3.26 -4.20
C LEU A 112 9.05 4.12 -3.13
N LYS A 113 8.46 5.30 -2.86
CA LYS A 113 8.79 6.12 -1.69
C LYS A 113 7.94 5.68 -0.50
N LEU A 114 8.48 5.79 0.71
CA LEU A 114 7.75 5.44 1.94
C LEU A 114 7.17 6.71 2.59
N SER A 115 5.91 6.63 3.01
CA SER A 115 5.25 7.68 3.79
C SER A 115 4.35 7.06 4.84
N LEU A 116 4.87 6.92 6.06
CA LEU A 116 4.13 6.36 7.19
C LEU A 116 3.83 7.44 8.21
N THR A 117 2.58 7.48 8.67
CA THR A 117 2.15 8.31 9.78
C THR A 117 2.08 7.45 11.04
N GLU A 118 2.71 7.90 12.12
CA GLU A 118 2.54 7.25 13.42
C GLU A 118 1.11 7.47 13.92
N THR A 119 0.41 6.38 14.23
CA THR A 119 -0.86 6.43 14.96
C THR A 119 -0.61 6.00 16.39
N SER A 120 -1.18 6.77 17.33
CA SER A 120 -1.11 6.39 18.74
C SER A 120 -2.02 5.18 18.92
N GLY A 121 -1.44 3.99 19.14
CA GLY A 121 -2.20 2.81 19.54
C GLY A 121 -3.00 3.18 20.79
N GLY A 122 -4.32 3.20 20.66
CA GLY A 122 -5.21 3.46 21.79
C GLY A 122 -4.98 2.42 22.88
N ARG A 123 -4.77 2.93 24.10
CA ARG A 123 -4.64 2.22 25.38
C ARG A 123 -5.43 0.93 25.50
#